data_AF-A0A428IYR5-F1
#
_entry.id   AF-A0A428IYR5-F1
#
_cell.length_a   1.000
_cell.length_b   1.000
_cell.length_c   1.000
_cell.angle_alpha   90.00
_cell.angle_beta   90.00
_cell.angle_gamma   90.00
#
_symmetry.space_group_name_H-M   'P 1'
#
loop_
_entity.id
_entity.type
_entity.pdbx_description
1 polymer ?
#
loop_
_entity_poly.entity_id
_entity_poly.type
_entity_poly.pdbx_seq_one_letter_code
_entity_poly.pdbx_strand_id
1 'polypeptide(L)'
;MEPTTPRFAFGPRNYRLMFIGLAILAAGFVTMTLDTEDYGEGFLGITLGPVLLAIGFVLEFWAIMARPGTTAPVAQDAATVTTVPSQPAPAKPVITTPTYKR
;
A
#
# COMPACT_ATOMS: atom_id res chain seq x y z
N MET A 1 24.03 18.84 10.16
CA MET A 1 23.10 17.72 10.38
C MET A 1 22.27 17.62 9.12
N GLU A 2 22.47 16.58 8.30
CA GLU A 2 21.68 16.39 7.09
C GLU A 2 20.22 16.10 7.48
N PRO A 3 19.23 16.80 6.90
CA PRO A 3 17.83 16.51 7.15
C PRO A 3 17.49 15.19 6.45
N THR A 4 17.51 14.08 7.19
CA THR A 4 17.05 12.79 6.67
C THR A 4 15.54 12.83 6.54
N THR A 5 15.04 13.11 5.34
CA THR A 5 13.60 13.07 5.09
C THR A 5 13.13 11.60 5.15
N PRO A 6 12.25 11.23 6.10
CA PRO A 6 11.80 9.85 6.22
C PRO A 6 10.97 9.45 5.00
N ARG A 7 11.49 8.49 4.24
CA ARG A 7 10.85 7.88 3.06
C ARG A 7 10.11 6.62 3.47
N PHE A 8 8.80 6.74 3.68
CA PHE A 8 7.95 5.57 3.91
C PHE A 8 7.65 4.85 2.59
N ALA A 9 7.57 3.51 2.63
CA ALA A 9 7.27 2.70 1.45
C ALA A 9 5.84 2.90 0.94
N PHE A 10 4.91 3.24 1.85
CA PHE A 10 3.50 3.44 1.54
C PHE A 10 2.95 4.71 2.23
N GLY A 11 1.82 5.22 1.70
CA GLY A 11 1.13 6.35 2.31
C GLY A 11 0.46 5.98 3.64
N PRO A 12 0.13 6.97 4.50
CA PRO A 12 -0.47 6.72 5.82
C PRO A 12 -1.82 5.99 5.75
N ARG A 13 -2.55 6.12 4.63
CA ARG A 13 -3.82 5.40 4.42
C ARG A 13 -3.60 3.89 4.23
N ASN A 14 -2.56 3.49 3.52
CA ASN A 14 -2.22 2.09 3.30
C ASN A 14 -1.78 1.40 4.59
N TYR A 15 -1.01 2.10 5.43
CA TYR A 15 -0.63 1.57 6.74
C TYR A 15 -1.83 1.25 7.62
N ARG A 16 -2.91 2.06 7.56
CA ARG A 16 -4.14 1.74 8.30
C ARG A 16 -4.81 0.46 7.77
N LEU A 17 -4.81 0.26 6.45
CA LEU A 17 -5.36 -0.95 5.83
C LEU A 17 -4.53 -2.19 6.21
N MET A 18 -3.21 -2.10 6.24
CA MET A 18 -2.34 -3.20 6.72
C MET A 18 -2.64 -3.54 8.19
N PHE A 19 -2.84 -2.53 9.04
CA PHE A 19 -3.16 -2.78 10.44
C PHE A 19 -4.51 -3.50 10.63
N ILE A 20 -5.50 -3.15 9.80
CA ILE A 20 -6.79 -3.86 9.76
C ILE A 20 -6.60 -5.30 9.27
N GLY A 21 -5.83 -5.52 8.21
CA GLY A 21 -5.50 -6.86 7.71
C GLY A 21 -4.84 -7.73 8.78
N LEU A 22 -3.87 -7.17 9.50
CA LEU A 22 -3.19 -7.81 10.61
C LEU A 22 -4.15 -8.15 11.77
N ALA A 23 -5.07 -7.25 12.10
CA ALA A 23 -6.08 -7.50 13.14
C ALA A 23 -7.01 -8.68 12.76
N ILE A 24 -7.37 -8.80 11.48
CA ILE A 24 -8.19 -9.91 10.98
C ILE A 24 -7.41 -11.22 10.99
N LEU A 25 -6.12 -11.21 10.61
CA LEU A 25 -5.26 -12.39 10.73
C LEU A 25 -5.15 -12.85 12.19
N ALA A 26 -4.90 -11.91 13.11
CA ALA A 26 -4.87 -12.21 14.54
C ALA A 26 -6.21 -12.79 15.03
N ALA A 27 -7.34 -12.21 14.61
CA ALA A 27 -8.66 -12.74 14.93
C ALA A 27 -8.87 -14.17 14.40
N GLY A 28 -8.37 -14.50 13.21
CA GLY A 28 -8.42 -15.87 12.67
C GLY A 28 -7.66 -16.88 13.53
N PHE A 29 -6.42 -16.57 13.92
CA PHE A 29 -5.62 -17.43 14.80
C PHE A 29 -6.23 -17.54 16.21
N VAL A 30 -6.74 -16.43 16.74
CA VAL A 30 -7.41 -16.39 18.04
C VAL A 30 -8.67 -17.26 18.00
N THR A 31 -9.47 -17.18 16.93
CA THR A 31 -10.67 -18.00 16.75
C THR A 31 -10.36 -19.50 16.74
N MET A 32 -9.26 -19.93 16.11
CA MET A 32 -8.80 -21.32 16.18
C MET A 32 -8.38 -21.73 17.60
N THR A 33 -7.81 -20.81 18.37
CA THR A 33 -7.34 -21.07 19.74
C THR A 33 -8.50 -21.13 20.75
N LEU A 34 -9.57 -20.38 20.50
CA LEU A 34 -10.80 -20.36 21.30
C LEU A 34 -11.75 -21.52 20.99
N ASP A 35 -11.46 -22.32 19.97
CA ASP A 35 -12.27 -23.49 19.67
C ASP A 35 -12.12 -24.53 20.78
N THR A 36 -13.22 -24.82 21.48
CA THR A 36 -13.25 -25.70 22.66
C THR A 36 -13.36 -27.18 22.27
N GLU A 37 -13.57 -27.48 20.99
CA GLU A 37 -13.66 -28.85 20.50
C GLU A 37 -12.29 -29.54 20.53
N ASP A 38 -12.24 -30.80 20.96
CA ASP A 38 -10.99 -31.57 20.97
C ASP A 38 -10.38 -31.60 19.56
N TYR A 39 -9.09 -31.26 19.47
CA TYR A 39 -8.31 -31.12 18.23
C TYR A 39 -8.70 -29.96 17.30
N GLY A 40 -9.59 -29.04 17.70
CA GLY A 40 -10.01 -27.93 16.84
C GLY A 40 -10.82 -28.38 15.62
N GLU A 41 -11.45 -29.55 15.72
CA GLU A 41 -12.40 -30.10 14.73
C GLU A 41 -13.73 -29.32 14.69
N GLY A 42 -13.89 -28.33 15.59
CA GLY A 42 -15.02 -27.43 15.58
C GLY A 42 -15.09 -26.64 14.26
N PHE A 43 -16.31 -26.26 13.89
CA PHE A 43 -16.56 -25.44 12.71
C PHE A 43 -15.76 -24.12 12.75
N LEU A 44 -15.48 -23.62 13.94
CA LEU A 44 -14.72 -22.39 14.16
C LEU A 44 -13.24 -22.56 13.81
N GLY A 45 -12.62 -23.68 14.18
CA GLY A 45 -11.21 -24.00 13.92
C GLY A 45 -10.94 -24.42 12.48
N ILE A 46 -11.72 -25.34 11.91
CA ILE A 46 -11.48 -25.90 10.56
C ILE A 46 -12.01 -25.01 9.44
N THR A 47 -13.10 -24.27 9.66
CA THR A 47 -13.79 -23.52 8.60
C THR A 47 -13.65 -22.02 8.80
N LEU A 48 -14.08 -21.48 9.95
CA LEU A 48 -14.11 -20.04 10.15
C LEU A 48 -12.70 -19.45 10.28
N GLY A 49 -11.81 -20.11 11.00
CA GLY A 49 -10.41 -19.71 11.17
C GLY A 49 -9.69 -19.55 9.83
N PRO A 50 -9.62 -20.59 8.97
CA PRO A 50 -8.94 -20.51 7.69
C PRO A 50 -9.57 -19.50 6.73
N VAL A 51 -10.90 -19.33 6.77
CA VAL A 51 -11.60 -18.30 5.98
C VAL A 51 -11.20 -16.90 6.43
N LEU A 52 -11.15 -16.64 7.73
CA LEU A 52 -10.68 -15.36 8.27
C LEU A 52 -9.23 -15.08 7.89
N LEU A 53 -8.36 -16.10 7.95
CA LEU A 53 -6.97 -15.96 7.51
C LEU A 53 -6.88 -15.65 6.02
N ALA A 54 -7.65 -16.34 5.17
CA ALA A 54 -7.68 -16.08 3.73
C ALA A 54 -8.12 -14.64 3.42
N ILE A 55 -9.18 -14.17 4.07
CA ILE A 55 -9.66 -12.78 3.93
C ILE A 55 -8.59 -11.78 4.41
N GLY A 56 -7.97 -12.04 5.56
CA GLY A 56 -6.90 -11.22 6.11
C GLY A 56 -5.71 -11.09 5.16
N PHE A 57 -5.27 -12.21 4.57
CA PHE A 57 -4.21 -12.20 3.56
C PHE A 57 -4.60 -11.42 2.30
N VAL A 58 -5.81 -11.61 1.78
CA VAL A 58 -6.30 -10.85 0.60
C VAL A 58 -6.31 -9.35 0.87
N LEU A 59 -6.75 -8.93 2.07
CA LEU A 59 -6.74 -7.53 2.48
C LEU A 59 -5.31 -6.98 2.58
N GLU A 60 -4.37 -7.76 3.08
CA GLU A 60 -2.96 -7.36 3.16
C GLU A 60 -2.34 -7.18 1.77
N PHE A 61 -2.57 -8.15 0.87
CA PHE A 61 -2.15 -8.03 -0.54
C PHE A 61 -2.76 -6.80 -1.21
N TRP A 62 -4.04 -6.53 -0.97
CA TRP A 62 -4.70 -5.35 -1.49
C TRP A 62 -4.15 -4.05 -0.89
N ALA A 63 -3.86 -4.02 0.42
CA ALA A 63 -3.29 -2.87 1.11
C ALA A 63 -1.89 -2.52 0.59
N ILE A 64 -1.07 -3.53 0.27
CA ILE A 64 0.26 -3.35 -0.33
C ILE A 64 0.13 -2.89 -1.78
N MET A 65 -0.78 -3.49 -2.56
CA MET A 65 -0.93 -3.18 -3.99
C MET A 65 -1.69 -1.87 -4.26
N ALA A 66 -2.49 -1.39 -3.31
CA ALA A 66 -3.27 -0.17 -3.44
C ALA A 66 -2.37 1.05 -3.60
N ARG A 67 -2.12 1.49 -4.84
CA ARG A 67 -1.36 2.73 -5.06
C ARG A 67 -2.19 3.93 -4.55
N PRO A 68 -1.61 4.82 -3.74
CA PRO A 68 -2.30 6.06 -3.39
C PRO A 68 -2.51 6.87 -4.68
N GLY A 69 -3.77 7.14 -5.05
CA GLY A 69 -4.13 8.00 -6.18
C GLY A 69 -3.77 9.48 -6.00
N THR A 70 -2.93 9.80 -5.01
CA THR A 70 -2.41 11.14 -4.76
C THR A 70 -0.96 11.12 -5.18
N THR A 71 -0.67 11.82 -6.28
CA THR A 71 0.65 12.18 -6.77
C THR A 71 1.63 12.25 -5.62
N ALA A 72 2.57 11.30 -5.55
CA ALA A 72 3.55 11.27 -4.48
C ALA A 72 4.18 12.66 -4.37
N PRO A 73 4.12 13.33 -3.20
CA PRO A 73 4.85 14.58 -3.04
C PRO A 73 6.30 14.26 -3.36
N VAL A 74 6.78 14.84 -4.46
CA VAL A 74 8.18 14.71 -4.89
C VAL A 74 9.01 15.08 -3.68
N ALA A 75 9.90 14.18 -3.24
CA ALA A 75 10.74 14.42 -2.08
C ALA A 75 11.54 15.72 -2.34
N GLN A 76 11.20 16.79 -1.62
CA GLN A 76 11.90 18.08 -1.69
C GLN A 76 13.11 18.03 -0.77
N ASP A 77 13.98 17.04 -0.97
CA ASP A 77 15.22 16.95 -0.21
C ASP A 77 16.26 17.90 -0.83
N ALA A 78 17.09 18.54 0.00
CA ALA A 78 18.11 19.49 -0.46
C ALA A 78 19.06 18.83 -1.48
N ALA A 79 19.35 17.54 -1.33
CA ALA A 79 20.13 16.77 -2.29
C ALA A 79 19.46 16.62 -3.68
N THR A 80 18.12 16.57 -3.73
CA THR A 80 17.34 16.50 -4.98
C THR A 80 17.23 17.87 -5.65
N VAL A 81 17.27 18.96 -4.87
CA VAL A 81 17.27 20.34 -5.39
C VAL A 81 18.65 20.73 -5.94
N THR A 82 19.74 20.21 -5.36
CA THR A 82 21.11 20.63 -5.73
C THR A 82 21.80 19.73 -6.76
N THR A 83 21.31 18.51 -7.02
CA THR A 83 21.94 17.58 -8.00
C THR A 83 21.12 17.32 -9.27
N VAL A 84 20.12 18.15 -9.57
CA VAL A 84 19.51 18.20 -10.91
C VAL A 84 20.06 19.41 -11.69
N PRO A 85 21.30 19.38 -12.23
CA PRO A 85 21.53 20.07 -13.47
C PRO A 85 20.77 19.27 -14.53
N SER A 86 19.69 19.85 -15.07
CA SER A 86 18.97 19.36 -16.27
C SER A 86 18.20 18.03 -16.13
N GLN A 87 17.07 18.03 -15.42
CA GLN A 87 15.89 17.29 -15.90
C GLN A 87 15.01 18.32 -16.61
N PRO A 88 14.97 18.37 -17.95
CA PRO A 88 13.96 19.14 -18.66
C PRO A 88 12.61 18.62 -18.18
N ALA A 89 11.72 19.53 -17.76
CA ALA A 89 10.34 19.19 -17.46
C ALA A 89 9.79 18.25 -18.55
N PRO A 90 9.00 17.21 -18.23
CA PRO A 90 8.30 16.46 -19.26
C PRO A 90 7.53 17.48 -20.09
N ALA A 91 7.94 17.65 -21.34
CA ALA A 91 7.35 18.62 -22.24
C ALA A 91 5.86 18.35 -22.24
N LYS A 92 5.06 19.32 -21.78
CA LYS A 92 3.62 19.32 -22.04
C LYS A 92 3.49 19.04 -23.55
N PRO A 93 2.68 18.08 -24.00
CA PRO A 93 2.52 17.84 -25.42
C PRO A 93 2.06 19.15 -26.05
N VAL A 94 2.98 19.80 -26.77
CA VAL A 94 2.69 21.00 -27.54
C VAL A 94 1.86 20.47 -28.71
N ILE A 95 0.55 20.60 -28.59
CA ILE A 95 -0.36 20.41 -29.71
C ILE A 95 -0.07 21.57 -30.67
N THR A 96 0.88 21.37 -31.59
CA THR A 96 1.07 22.27 -32.72
C THR A 96 -0.10 22.02 -33.67
N THR A 97 -1.09 22.91 -33.69
CA THR A 97 -2.05 22.99 -34.77
C THR A 97 -1.26 23.13 -36.08
N PRO A 98 -1.34 22.21 -37.05
CA PRO A 98 -0.66 22.38 -38.31
C PRO A 98 -1.32 23.54 -39.06
N THR A 99 -0.67 24.70 -39.08
CA THR A 99 -1.01 25.78 -40.01
C THR A 99 -0.71 25.27 -41.42
N TYR A 100 -1.76 24.79 -42.10
CA TYR A 100 -1.68 24.41 -43.50
C TYR A 100 -1.63 25.70 -44.34
N LYS A 101 -0.45 26.02 -44.89
CA LYS A 101 -0.31 26.94 -46.01
C LYS A 101 -0.27 26.12 -47.29
N ARG A 102 -1.40 26.00 -47.99
CA ARG A 102 -1.51 26.04 -49.46
C ARG A 102 -2.88 26.55 -49.83
#